data_AF-A0A2D7JS42-F1
#
_entry.id   AF-A0A2D7JS42-F1
#
_cell.length_a   1.000
_cell.length_b   1.000
_cell.length_c   1.000
_cell.angle_alpha   90.00
_cell.angle_beta   90.00
_cell.angle_gamma   90.00
#
_symmetry.space_group_name_H-M   'P 1'
#
loop_
_entity.id
_entity.type
_entity.pdbx_description
1 polymer ?
#
loop_
_entity_poly.entity_id
_entity_poly.type
_entity_poly.pdbx_seq_one_letter_code
_entity_poly.pdbx_strand_id
1 'polypeptide(L)'
;MFEVATALGLVSFPMHAKEENIKAENRALKLLAEIIEQSDEWQVRLNEKEQVVLHTVDDNPRLMIDPCATIERFYKDGNEHIVTYMFIGSHTISACVIIDQNAPQCVITDTIISLVLLAEAGWPKEHTPLTLDLMRENLKDTIKNVPKRSMITEDDIERLEVIEDNILSEKWADALLNLGGHARFCYTCKGWTEQEVKTHINAFLNRIPMDQIIRYISAPFDASETIFITAPTLQ
;
A
#
# COMPACT_ATOMS: atom_id res chain seq x y z
N MET A 1 -5.58 27.20 22.66
CA MET A 1 -5.83 25.77 22.36
C MET A 1 -5.93 25.04 23.67
N PHE A 2 -6.62 23.90 23.69
CA PHE A 2 -6.63 22.98 24.83
C PHE A 2 -6.31 21.58 24.34
N GLU A 3 -5.76 20.75 25.22
CA GLU A 3 -5.31 19.41 24.90
C GLU A 3 -6.32 18.38 25.38
N VAL A 4 -6.49 17.33 24.58
CA VAL A 4 -7.34 16.19 24.88
C VAL A 4 -6.50 14.93 24.76
N ALA A 5 -6.52 14.11 25.81
CA ALA A 5 -5.88 12.80 25.77
C ALA A 5 -6.69 11.83 24.91
N THR A 6 -6.02 11.15 23.99
CA THR A 6 -6.61 10.21 23.04
C THR A 6 -5.87 8.87 23.08
N ALA A 7 -6.35 7.88 22.33
CA ALA A 7 -5.68 6.59 22.18
C ALA A 7 -4.29 6.70 21.53
N LEU A 8 -4.03 7.77 20.77
CA LEU A 8 -2.79 7.96 19.98
C LEU A 8 -1.91 9.09 20.53
N GLY A 9 -2.24 9.67 21.69
CA GLY A 9 -1.49 10.76 22.31
C GLY A 9 -2.36 12.00 22.62
N LEU A 10 -1.72 13.09 23.04
CA LEU A 10 -2.40 14.36 23.29
C LEU A 10 -2.67 15.09 21.98
N VAL A 11 -3.92 15.52 21.72
CA VAL A 11 -4.28 16.30 20.54
C VAL A 11 -4.72 17.69 20.96
N SER A 12 -4.16 18.72 20.31
CA SER A 12 -4.54 20.12 20.53
C SER A 12 -5.74 20.56 19.69
N PHE A 13 -6.77 21.10 20.34
CA PHE A 13 -7.94 21.68 19.68
C PHE A 13 -8.06 23.20 19.92
N PRO A 14 -8.64 23.96 18.99
CA PRO A 14 -8.98 25.36 19.23
C PRO A 14 -10.11 25.47 20.26
N MET A 15 -10.14 26.56 21.04
CA MET A 15 -11.14 26.77 22.12
C MET A 15 -12.59 26.78 21.64
N HIS A 16 -12.82 27.00 20.35
CA HIS A 16 -14.14 27.03 19.72
C HIS A 16 -14.53 25.71 19.03
N ALA A 17 -13.69 24.67 19.11
CA ALA A 17 -14.04 23.35 18.58
C ALA A 17 -15.29 22.81 19.29
N LYS A 18 -16.25 22.33 18.49
CA LYS A 18 -17.49 21.75 19.03
C LYS A 18 -17.18 20.46 19.76
N GLU A 19 -17.76 20.27 20.95
CA GLU A 19 -17.57 19.07 21.77
C GLU A 19 -17.98 17.79 21.02
N GLU A 20 -19.01 17.86 20.18
CA GLU A 20 -19.46 16.75 19.35
C GLU A 20 -18.38 16.25 18.38
N ASN A 21 -17.66 17.19 17.75
CA ASN A 21 -16.57 16.88 16.84
C ASN A 21 -15.41 16.23 17.59
N ILE A 22 -15.03 16.77 18.76
CA ILE A 22 -13.97 16.21 19.60
C ILE A 22 -14.30 14.79 20.07
N LYS A 23 -15.56 14.55 20.46
CA LYS A 23 -16.03 13.21 20.82
C LYS A 23 -15.98 12.26 19.63
N ALA A 24 -16.33 12.72 18.44
CA ALA A 24 -16.25 11.92 17.22
C ALA A 24 -14.79 11.59 16.85
N GLU A 25 -13.87 12.56 16.90
CA GLU A 25 -12.43 12.32 16.68
C GLU A 25 -11.89 11.29 17.67
N ASN A 26 -12.21 11.41 18.96
CA ASN A 26 -11.76 10.45 19.97
C ASN A 26 -12.27 9.03 19.72
N ARG A 27 -13.53 8.88 19.28
CA ARG A 27 -14.07 7.56 18.91
C ARG A 27 -13.35 7.00 17.68
N ALA A 28 -13.12 7.82 16.67
CA ALA A 28 -12.43 7.42 15.45
C ALA A 28 -10.95 7.07 15.73
N LEU A 29 -10.25 7.84 16.57
CA LEU A 29 -8.88 7.55 17.00
C LEU A 29 -8.78 6.23 17.77
N LYS A 30 -9.80 5.91 18.58
CA LYS A 30 -9.89 4.61 19.25
C LYS A 30 -10.07 3.47 18.25
N LEU A 31 -10.97 3.63 17.28
CA LEU A 31 -11.15 2.66 16.21
C LEU A 31 -9.86 2.48 15.38
N LEU A 32 -9.19 3.58 15.05
CA LEU A 32 -7.90 3.55 14.35
C LEU A 32 -6.86 2.74 15.15
N ALA A 33 -6.74 2.97 16.45
CA ALA A 33 -5.85 2.20 17.32
C ALA A 33 -6.18 0.70 17.31
N GLU A 34 -7.46 0.33 17.39
CA GLU A 34 -7.94 -1.07 17.34
C GLU A 34 -7.63 -1.75 15.99
N ILE A 35 -7.74 -1.01 14.87
CA ILE A 35 -7.38 -1.50 13.53
C ILE A 35 -5.87 -1.76 13.45
N ILE A 36 -5.06 -0.82 13.92
CA ILE A 36 -3.58 -0.93 13.86
C ILE A 36 -3.09 -2.07 14.75
N GLU A 37 -3.68 -2.28 15.92
CA GLU A 37 -3.30 -3.38 16.83
C GLU A 37 -3.50 -4.77 16.19
N GLN A 38 -4.42 -4.88 15.23
CA GLN A 38 -4.74 -6.11 14.49
C GLN A 38 -4.08 -6.17 13.10
N SER A 39 -3.31 -5.15 12.74
CA SER A 39 -2.74 -4.99 11.41
C SER A 39 -1.40 -5.70 11.27
N ASP A 40 -1.22 -6.42 10.15
CA ASP A 40 0.07 -6.93 9.70
C ASP A 40 0.76 -5.95 8.71
N GLU A 41 0.15 -4.82 8.42
CA GLU A 41 0.66 -3.79 7.48
C GLU A 41 1.26 -2.59 8.20
N TRP A 42 0.75 -2.26 9.39
CA TRP A 42 1.10 -1.04 10.12
C TRP A 42 1.85 -1.35 11.40
N GLN A 43 2.84 -0.51 11.67
CA GLN A 43 3.53 -0.42 12.94
C GLN A 43 3.38 0.99 13.50
N VAL A 44 3.65 1.12 14.79
CA VAL A 44 3.60 2.38 15.50
C VAL A 44 4.98 2.79 16.01
N ARG A 45 5.24 4.09 15.98
CA ARG A 45 6.37 4.74 16.65
C ARG A 45 5.87 5.96 17.40
N LEU A 46 6.65 6.44 18.37
CA LEU A 46 6.38 7.71 19.01
C LEU A 46 7.21 8.81 18.33
N ASN A 47 6.59 9.96 18.07
CA ASN A 47 7.30 11.16 17.66
C ASN A 47 7.91 11.89 18.87
N GLU A 48 8.56 13.04 18.62
CA GLU A 48 9.19 13.87 19.66
C GLU A 48 8.21 14.40 20.72
N LYS A 49 6.90 14.40 20.43
CA LYS A 49 5.84 14.81 21.35
C LYS A 49 5.19 13.61 22.07
N GLU A 50 5.79 12.43 21.99
CA GLU A 50 5.23 11.17 22.52
C GLU A 50 3.86 10.82 21.91
N GLN A 51 3.55 11.33 20.72
CA GLN A 51 2.35 10.96 19.97
C GLN A 51 2.65 9.79 19.05
N VAL A 52 1.67 8.93 18.86
CA VAL A 52 1.75 7.78 17.97
C VAL A 52 1.73 8.25 16.52
N VAL A 53 2.72 7.78 15.77
CA VAL A 53 2.86 7.92 14.33
C VAL A 53 2.79 6.52 13.73
N LEU A 54 2.08 6.40 12.62
CA LEU A 54 1.86 5.14 11.91
C LEU A 54 2.89 5.01 10.80
N HIS A 55 3.48 3.84 10.62
CA HIS A 55 4.32 3.55 9.46
C HIS A 55 4.11 2.14 8.94
N THR A 56 4.24 1.94 7.64
CA THR A 56 4.12 0.60 7.06
C THR A 56 5.29 -0.30 7.50
N VAL A 57 5.00 -1.58 7.82
CA VAL A 57 5.90 -2.56 8.45
C VAL A 57 7.22 -2.69 7.69
N ASP A 58 7.16 -2.99 6.40
CA ASP A 58 8.32 -3.23 5.57
C ASP A 58 7.91 -3.01 4.14
N ASP A 59 8.39 -1.92 3.51
CA ASP A 59 8.57 -1.82 2.07
C ASP A 59 9.35 -0.55 1.76
N ASN A 60 10.16 -0.61 0.71
CA ASN A 60 10.65 0.57 0.00
C ASN A 60 9.80 0.65 -1.27
N PRO A 61 8.73 1.47 -1.31
CA PRO A 61 8.50 2.66 -0.48
C PRO A 61 7.79 2.42 0.87
N ARG A 62 8.16 3.22 1.89
CA ARG A 62 7.52 3.23 3.21
C ARG A 62 6.62 4.45 3.35
N LEU A 63 5.39 4.26 3.82
CA LEU A 63 4.49 5.36 4.16
C LEU A 63 4.47 5.60 5.67
N MET A 64 4.44 6.86 6.07
CA MET A 64 4.26 7.31 7.45
C MET A 64 3.11 8.32 7.52
N ILE A 65 2.26 8.20 8.53
CA ILE A 65 1.10 9.07 8.78
C ILE A 65 1.21 9.58 10.22
N ASP A 66 1.02 10.89 10.43
CA ASP A 66 0.89 11.50 11.75
C ASP A 66 -0.58 11.89 12.00
N PRO A 67 -1.37 11.06 12.72
CA PRO A 67 -2.78 11.31 12.93
C PRO A 67 -3.05 12.55 13.79
N CYS A 68 -2.29 12.71 14.88
CA CYS A 68 -2.44 13.84 15.79
C CYS A 68 -2.15 15.16 15.08
N ALA A 69 -1.04 15.24 14.32
CA ALA A 69 -0.72 16.44 13.55
C ALA A 69 -1.75 16.73 12.45
N THR A 70 -2.33 15.68 11.84
CA THR A 70 -3.41 15.84 10.85
C THR A 70 -4.64 16.48 11.49
N ILE A 71 -5.09 15.97 12.64
CA ILE A 71 -6.23 16.53 13.37
C ILE A 71 -5.95 17.97 13.80
N GLU A 72 -4.77 18.23 14.38
CA GLU A 72 -4.39 19.57 14.82
C GLU A 72 -4.44 20.59 13.68
N ARG A 73 -3.87 20.26 12.51
CA ARG A 73 -3.86 21.14 11.34
C ARG A 73 -5.25 21.33 10.74
N PHE A 74 -6.08 20.29 10.74
CA PHE A 74 -7.46 20.38 10.26
C PHE A 74 -8.28 21.38 11.08
N TYR A 75 -8.31 21.23 12.40
CA TYR A 75 -9.11 22.11 13.26
C TYR A 75 -8.52 23.50 13.44
N LYS A 76 -7.19 23.64 13.43
CA LYS A 76 -6.53 24.93 13.66
C LYS A 76 -6.45 25.77 12.39
N ASP A 77 -6.05 25.16 11.28
CA ASP A 77 -5.66 25.86 10.06
C ASP A 77 -6.66 25.62 8.92
N GLY A 78 -7.68 24.77 9.11
CA GLY A 78 -8.59 24.36 8.04
C GLY A 78 -7.88 23.53 6.96
N ASN A 79 -6.77 22.88 7.32
CA ASN A 79 -5.95 22.14 6.36
C ASN A 79 -6.54 20.76 6.12
N GLU A 80 -7.01 20.52 4.90
CA GLU A 80 -7.64 19.27 4.44
C GLU A 80 -6.63 18.20 4.01
N HIS A 81 -5.33 18.44 4.18
CA HIS A 81 -4.29 17.48 3.83
C HIS A 81 -3.91 16.59 5.02
N ILE A 82 -3.85 15.27 4.76
CA ILE A 82 -3.29 14.33 5.72
C ILE A 82 -1.78 14.56 5.82
N VAL A 83 -1.26 14.59 7.05
CA VAL A 83 0.18 14.71 7.30
C VAL A 83 0.83 13.35 7.05
N THR A 84 1.38 13.20 5.83
CA THR A 84 2.08 11.97 5.43
C THR A 84 3.48 12.23 4.91
N TYR A 85 4.32 11.21 5.04
CA TYR A 85 5.68 11.16 4.51
C TYR A 85 5.91 9.78 3.90
N MET A 86 6.35 9.76 2.65
CA MET A 86 6.75 8.56 1.93
C MET A 86 8.28 8.54 1.83
N PHE A 87 8.89 7.43 2.18
CA PHE A 87 10.34 7.23 2.16
C PHE A 87 10.68 6.23 1.05
N ILE A 88 11.56 6.64 0.13
CA ILE A 88 12.01 5.83 -1.00
C ILE A 88 13.53 5.80 -0.99
N GLY A 89 14.12 4.68 -0.55
CA GLY A 89 15.55 4.59 -0.27
C GLY A 89 15.99 5.68 0.72
N SER A 90 16.81 6.62 0.26
CA SER A 90 17.27 7.78 1.05
C SER A 90 16.43 9.05 0.84
N HIS A 91 15.43 9.02 -0.03
CA HIS A 91 14.58 10.16 -0.36
C HIS A 91 13.31 10.19 0.47
N THR A 92 12.87 11.38 0.86
CA THR A 92 11.58 11.61 1.54
C THR A 92 10.71 12.51 0.68
N ILE A 93 9.48 12.07 0.43
CA ILE A 93 8.47 12.79 -0.35
C ILE A 93 7.25 12.98 0.56
N SER A 94 6.68 14.18 0.63
CA SER A 94 5.38 14.35 1.28
C SER A 94 4.29 14.04 0.27
N ALA A 95 3.63 12.89 0.43
CA ALA A 95 2.52 12.50 -0.43
C ALA A 95 1.29 13.36 -0.09
N CYS A 96 0.80 14.09 -1.08
CA CYS A 96 -0.38 14.92 -0.91
C CYS A 96 -1.64 14.04 -0.97
N VAL A 97 -2.29 13.84 0.17
CA VAL A 97 -3.60 13.16 0.27
C VAL A 97 -4.60 14.17 0.81
N ILE A 98 -5.58 14.52 -0.01
CA ILE A 98 -6.61 15.54 0.28
C ILE A 98 -7.94 14.84 0.54
N ILE A 99 -8.71 15.35 1.49
CA ILE A 99 -10.09 14.91 1.72
C ILE A 99 -10.96 15.28 0.52
N ASP A 100 -11.82 14.37 0.07
CA ASP A 100 -12.86 14.75 -0.89
C ASP A 100 -13.88 15.65 -0.19
N GLN A 101 -14.02 16.89 -0.67
CA GLN A 101 -14.97 17.87 -0.14
C GLN A 101 -16.45 17.43 -0.32
N ASN A 102 -16.70 16.42 -1.15
CA ASN A 102 -18.02 15.82 -1.34
C ASN A 102 -18.26 14.60 -0.43
N ALA A 103 -17.27 14.19 0.38
CA ALA A 103 -17.46 13.11 1.33
C ALA A 103 -18.56 13.49 2.36
N PRO A 104 -19.34 12.50 2.85
CA PRO A 104 -20.26 12.73 3.97
C PRO A 104 -19.53 13.43 5.12
N GLN A 105 -20.22 14.30 5.87
CA GLN A 105 -19.62 15.00 7.00
C GLN A 105 -19.10 13.99 8.05
N CYS A 106 -17.82 13.69 7.97
CA CYS A 106 -17.08 12.80 8.85
C CYS A 106 -15.96 13.57 9.56
N VAL A 107 -15.42 12.95 10.59
CA VAL A 107 -14.24 13.48 11.27
C VAL A 107 -12.99 13.18 10.45
N ILE A 108 -11.93 13.99 10.58
CA ILE A 108 -10.75 13.83 9.73
C ILE A 108 -10.08 12.47 9.93
N THR A 109 -10.18 11.92 11.13
CA THR A 109 -9.68 10.58 11.44
C THR A 109 -10.32 9.47 10.58
N ASP A 110 -11.56 9.62 10.13
CA ASP A 110 -12.19 8.61 9.25
C ASP A 110 -11.51 8.54 7.87
N THR A 111 -10.96 9.66 7.40
CA THR A 111 -10.16 9.69 6.16
C THR A 111 -8.82 8.97 6.37
N ILE A 112 -8.21 9.13 7.55
CA ILE A 112 -6.99 8.41 7.94
C ILE A 112 -7.27 6.90 8.00
N ILE A 113 -8.38 6.49 8.62
CA ILE A 113 -8.81 5.09 8.67
C ILE A 113 -8.98 4.54 7.25
N SER A 114 -9.60 5.29 6.35
CA SER A 114 -9.78 4.86 4.95
C SER A 114 -8.44 4.61 4.25
N LEU A 115 -7.43 5.45 4.50
CA LEU A 115 -6.08 5.27 3.98
C LEU A 115 -5.36 4.06 4.61
N VAL A 116 -5.54 3.86 5.92
CA VAL A 116 -5.00 2.68 6.64
C VAL A 116 -5.59 1.38 6.07
N LEU A 117 -6.90 1.34 5.86
CA LEU A 117 -7.60 0.21 5.26
C LEU A 117 -7.23 -0.02 3.79
N LEU A 118 -6.79 1.02 3.08
CA LEU A 118 -6.29 0.87 1.72
C LEU A 118 -4.97 0.09 1.68
N ALA A 119 -4.09 0.31 2.67
CA ALA A 119 -2.88 -0.50 2.86
C ALA A 119 -3.23 -1.94 3.25
N GLU A 120 -4.20 -2.13 4.16
CA GLU A 120 -4.74 -3.46 4.50
C GLU A 120 -5.29 -4.20 3.26
N ALA A 121 -5.87 -3.47 2.32
CA ALA A 121 -6.34 -4.03 1.06
C ALA A 121 -5.22 -4.30 0.04
N GLY A 122 -3.97 -3.93 0.33
CA GLY A 122 -2.83 -4.14 -0.57
C GLY A 122 -2.65 -3.09 -1.64
N TRP A 123 -3.15 -1.87 -1.43
CA TRP A 123 -3.05 -0.78 -2.40
C TRP A 123 -3.67 -1.12 -3.78
N PRO A 124 -4.93 -1.58 -3.85
CA PRO A 124 -5.58 -1.98 -5.10
C PRO A 124 -5.55 -0.85 -6.14
N LYS A 125 -5.06 -1.16 -7.35
CA LYS A 125 -4.81 -0.19 -8.44
C LYS A 125 -5.96 0.79 -8.71
N GLU A 126 -7.20 0.32 -8.71
CA GLU A 126 -8.38 1.12 -9.06
C GLU A 126 -8.78 2.12 -7.95
N HIS A 127 -8.31 1.91 -6.72
CA HIS A 127 -8.67 2.72 -5.55
C HIS A 127 -7.48 3.49 -4.95
N THR A 128 -6.25 3.14 -5.32
CA THR A 128 -5.04 3.83 -4.84
C THR A 128 -4.86 5.18 -5.51
N PRO A 129 -4.82 6.30 -4.75
CA PRO A 129 -4.53 7.61 -5.32
C PRO A 129 -3.19 7.63 -6.04
N LEU A 130 -3.11 8.37 -7.15
CA LEU A 130 -1.88 8.51 -7.94
C LEU A 130 -0.69 9.04 -7.11
N THR A 131 -0.94 9.81 -6.05
CA THR A 131 0.11 10.30 -5.15
C THR A 131 0.74 9.19 -4.28
N LEU A 132 0.13 8.01 -4.23
CA LEU A 132 0.57 6.81 -3.50
C LEU A 132 0.80 5.62 -4.43
N ASP A 133 0.94 5.86 -5.75
CA ASP A 133 1.06 4.82 -6.79
C ASP A 133 2.20 3.83 -6.53
N LEU A 134 3.28 4.32 -5.92
CA LEU A 134 4.48 3.56 -5.60
C LEU A 134 4.24 2.55 -4.47
N MET A 135 3.25 2.78 -3.60
CA MET A 135 2.87 1.82 -2.56
C MET A 135 2.31 0.51 -3.14
N ARG A 136 1.94 0.50 -4.43
CA ARG A 136 1.48 -0.70 -5.14
C ARG A 136 2.62 -1.61 -5.60
N GLU A 137 3.87 -1.16 -5.54
CA GLU A 137 5.01 -1.91 -6.07
C GLU A 137 5.40 -3.12 -5.20
N ASN A 138 4.65 -3.35 -4.12
CA ASN A 138 4.99 -4.33 -3.10
C ASN A 138 4.44 -5.72 -3.43
N LEU A 139 5.23 -6.75 -3.10
CA LEU A 139 4.93 -8.18 -3.18
C LEU A 139 3.50 -8.55 -2.73
N LYS A 140 2.94 -7.78 -1.80
CA LYS A 140 1.62 -7.98 -1.20
C LYS A 140 0.44 -7.74 -2.15
N ASP A 141 0.52 -6.82 -3.13
CA ASP A 141 -0.53 -6.67 -4.16
C ASP A 141 -0.63 -7.97 -4.98
N THR A 142 0.52 -8.55 -5.33
CA THR A 142 0.57 -9.86 -5.98
C THR A 142 -0.07 -10.95 -5.11
N ILE A 143 0.24 -11.01 -3.82
CA ILE A 143 -0.36 -12.00 -2.90
C ILE A 143 -1.88 -11.82 -2.76
N LYS A 144 -2.37 -10.58 -2.73
CA LYS A 144 -3.81 -10.27 -2.56
C LYS A 144 -4.62 -10.45 -3.85
N ASN A 145 -3.97 -10.41 -5.01
CA ASN A 145 -4.59 -10.71 -6.31
C ASN A 145 -4.74 -12.21 -6.63
N VAL A 146 -4.52 -13.08 -5.64
CA VAL A 146 -4.83 -14.50 -5.74
C VAL A 146 -6.34 -14.69 -5.96
N PRO A 147 -6.76 -15.47 -6.97
CA PRO A 147 -8.18 -15.78 -7.19
C PRO A 147 -8.83 -16.35 -5.94
N LYS A 148 -10.04 -15.88 -5.59
CA LYS A 148 -10.79 -16.29 -4.37
C LYS A 148 -10.95 -17.80 -4.18
N ARG A 149 -10.88 -18.56 -5.27
CA ARG A 149 -10.98 -20.03 -5.31
C ARG A 149 -9.65 -20.75 -5.05
N SER A 150 -8.56 -20.00 -4.92
CA SER A 150 -7.22 -20.48 -4.72
C SER A 150 -6.66 -19.93 -3.42
N MET A 151 -5.64 -20.61 -2.90
CA MET A 151 -4.91 -20.18 -1.72
C MET A 151 -3.44 -20.06 -2.10
N ILE A 152 -2.76 -19.10 -1.51
CA ILE A 152 -1.29 -19.02 -1.57
C ILE A 152 -0.71 -19.93 -0.49
N THR A 153 0.23 -20.78 -0.85
CA THR A 153 0.97 -21.64 0.08
C THR A 153 2.28 -20.97 0.46
N GLU A 154 2.95 -21.49 1.49
CA GLU A 154 4.30 -21.06 1.87
C GLU A 154 5.28 -21.17 0.69
N ASP A 155 5.27 -22.31 -0.02
CA ASP A 155 6.07 -22.48 -1.25
C ASP A 155 5.77 -21.46 -2.36
N ASP A 156 4.56 -20.89 -2.41
CA ASP A 156 4.27 -19.83 -3.37
C ASP A 156 4.84 -18.51 -2.89
N ILE A 157 4.76 -18.22 -1.59
CA ILE A 157 5.35 -17.03 -0.99
C ILE A 157 6.86 -17.03 -1.22
N GLU A 158 7.55 -18.13 -0.92
CA GLU A 158 9.00 -18.27 -1.17
C GLU A 158 9.35 -18.03 -2.65
N ARG A 159 8.53 -18.56 -3.57
CA ARG A 159 8.72 -18.31 -5.02
C ARG A 159 8.55 -16.84 -5.38
N LEU A 160 7.55 -16.17 -4.81
CA LEU A 160 7.31 -14.76 -5.04
C LEU A 160 8.41 -13.88 -4.43
N GLU A 161 8.93 -14.23 -3.24
CA GLU A 161 10.07 -13.56 -2.61
C GLU A 161 11.34 -13.67 -3.46
N VAL A 162 11.62 -14.83 -4.04
CA VAL A 162 12.76 -14.99 -4.96
C VAL A 162 12.61 -14.10 -6.20
N ILE A 163 11.40 -13.94 -6.73
CA ILE A 163 11.13 -13.02 -7.85
C ILE A 163 11.40 -11.58 -7.41
N GLU A 164 10.89 -11.19 -6.25
CA GLU A 164 11.05 -9.86 -5.65
C GLU A 164 12.54 -9.52 -5.46
N ASP A 165 13.31 -10.43 -4.84
CA ASP A 165 14.74 -10.26 -4.61
C ASP A 165 15.53 -10.07 -5.91
N ASN A 166 15.15 -10.79 -6.97
CA ASN A 166 15.78 -10.64 -8.29
C ASN A 166 15.45 -9.28 -8.92
N ILE A 167 14.23 -8.78 -8.76
CA ILE A 167 13.82 -7.45 -9.23
C ILE A 167 14.59 -6.36 -8.46
N LEU A 168 14.63 -6.44 -7.13
CA LEU A 168 15.35 -5.49 -6.28
C LEU A 168 16.86 -5.49 -6.54
N SER A 169 17.42 -6.64 -6.94
CA SER A 169 18.83 -6.79 -7.29
C SER A 169 19.14 -6.51 -8.77
N GLU A 170 18.18 -6.03 -9.55
CA GLU A 170 18.29 -5.77 -11.00
C GLU A 170 18.70 -7.00 -11.84
N LYS A 171 18.44 -8.22 -11.34
CA LYS A 171 18.69 -9.50 -12.02
C LYS A 171 17.51 -9.83 -12.94
N TRP A 172 17.26 -9.00 -13.94
CA TRP A 172 16.05 -9.05 -14.78
C TRP A 172 15.82 -10.39 -15.48
N ALA A 173 16.89 -11.04 -15.95
CA ALA A 173 16.79 -12.34 -16.61
C ALA A 173 16.32 -13.44 -15.64
N ASP A 174 16.86 -13.45 -14.43
CA ASP A 174 16.47 -14.41 -13.38
C ASP A 174 15.06 -14.10 -12.86
N ALA A 175 14.70 -12.82 -12.72
CA ALA A 175 13.35 -12.40 -12.37
C ALA A 175 12.32 -12.90 -13.39
N LEU A 176 12.54 -12.68 -14.68
CA LEU A 176 11.63 -13.11 -15.75
C LEU A 176 11.54 -14.64 -15.86
N LEU A 177 12.65 -15.35 -15.66
CA LEU A 177 12.68 -16.81 -15.62
C LEU A 177 11.80 -17.36 -14.49
N ASN A 178 11.98 -16.85 -13.27
CA ASN A 178 11.20 -17.30 -12.11
C ASN A 178 9.74 -16.88 -12.23
N LEU A 179 9.47 -15.67 -12.74
CA LEU A 179 8.11 -15.18 -12.95
C LEU A 179 7.34 -15.99 -14.00
N GLY A 180 7.99 -16.36 -15.12
CA GLY A 180 7.41 -17.23 -16.14
C GLY A 180 7.11 -18.63 -15.59
N GLY A 181 8.04 -19.18 -14.81
CA GLY A 181 7.83 -20.44 -14.09
C GLY A 181 6.63 -20.40 -13.14
N HIS A 182 6.51 -19.35 -12.35
CA HIS A 182 5.38 -19.14 -11.45
C HIS A 182 4.05 -18.95 -12.20
N ALA A 183 4.05 -18.18 -13.28
CA ALA A 183 2.86 -17.97 -14.12
C ALA A 183 2.34 -19.29 -14.71
N ARG A 184 3.24 -20.13 -15.24
CA ARG A 184 2.87 -21.48 -15.72
C ARG A 184 2.30 -22.33 -14.59
N PHE A 185 2.94 -22.34 -13.42
CA PHE A 185 2.46 -23.11 -12.27
C PHE A 185 1.05 -22.70 -11.84
N CYS A 186 0.78 -21.39 -11.75
CA CYS A 186 -0.55 -20.89 -11.44
C CYS A 186 -1.60 -21.33 -12.48
N TYR A 187 -1.26 -21.28 -13.77
CA TYR A 187 -2.16 -21.70 -14.83
C TYR A 187 -2.41 -23.22 -14.81
N THR A 188 -1.36 -24.03 -14.81
CA THR A 188 -1.45 -25.48 -15.03
C THR A 188 -1.78 -26.26 -13.76
N CYS A 189 -1.18 -25.88 -12.63
CA CYS A 189 -1.32 -26.62 -11.37
C CYS A 189 -2.43 -26.05 -10.48
N LYS A 190 -2.61 -24.73 -10.47
CA LYS A 190 -3.67 -24.09 -9.65
C LYS A 190 -4.98 -23.83 -10.41
N GLY A 191 -5.01 -24.06 -11.72
CA GLY A 191 -6.22 -23.91 -12.53
C GLY A 191 -6.70 -22.46 -12.68
N TRP A 192 -5.78 -21.50 -12.56
CA TRP A 192 -6.09 -20.10 -12.80
C TRP A 192 -6.32 -19.86 -14.30
N THR A 193 -7.17 -18.90 -14.62
CA THR A 193 -7.36 -18.44 -16.00
C THR A 193 -6.19 -17.58 -16.45
N GLU A 194 -6.01 -17.42 -17.75
CA GLU A 194 -5.00 -16.53 -18.32
C GLU A 194 -5.09 -15.11 -17.76
N GLN A 195 -6.32 -14.58 -17.62
CA GLN A 195 -6.53 -13.23 -17.10
C GLN A 195 -6.17 -13.13 -15.61
N GLU A 196 -6.52 -14.14 -14.80
CA GLU A 196 -6.13 -14.19 -13.39
C GLU A 196 -4.60 -14.21 -13.23
N VAL A 197 -3.90 -15.02 -14.04
CA VAL A 197 -2.43 -15.08 -14.02
C VAL A 197 -1.82 -13.74 -14.45
N LYS A 198 -2.32 -13.13 -15.54
CA LYS A 198 -1.86 -11.83 -16.01
C LYS A 198 -2.02 -10.75 -14.94
N THR A 199 -3.19 -10.65 -14.32
CA THR A 199 -3.43 -9.70 -13.24
C THR A 199 -2.47 -9.94 -12.07
N HIS A 200 -2.29 -11.20 -11.66
CA HIS A 200 -1.41 -11.57 -10.55
C HIS A 200 0.05 -11.17 -10.78
N ILE A 201 0.61 -11.45 -11.95
CA ILE A 201 2.04 -11.18 -12.21
C ILE A 201 2.33 -9.73 -12.64
N ASN A 202 1.31 -8.92 -12.92
CA ASN A 202 1.46 -7.61 -13.52
C ASN A 202 2.25 -6.63 -12.63
N ALA A 203 2.10 -6.72 -11.30
CA ALA A 203 2.81 -5.87 -10.36
C ALA A 203 4.34 -6.01 -10.52
N PHE A 204 4.83 -7.24 -10.72
CA PHE A 204 6.24 -7.49 -11.00
C PHE A 204 6.66 -7.01 -12.40
N LEU A 205 5.85 -7.29 -13.42
CA LEU A 205 6.18 -6.91 -14.81
C LEU A 205 6.34 -5.40 -14.97
N ASN A 206 5.53 -4.59 -14.27
CA ASN A 206 5.61 -3.12 -14.34
C ASN A 206 6.94 -2.57 -13.79
N ARG A 207 7.66 -3.35 -12.99
CA ARG A 207 8.94 -2.97 -12.37
C ARG A 207 10.15 -3.46 -13.18
N ILE A 208 9.95 -4.29 -14.20
CA ILE A 208 11.02 -4.82 -15.05
C ILE A 208 11.14 -3.95 -16.31
N PRO A 209 12.36 -3.51 -16.70
CA PRO A 209 12.55 -2.70 -17.89
C PRO A 209 12.00 -3.37 -19.17
N MET A 210 11.31 -2.57 -19.99
CA MET A 210 10.59 -3.06 -21.17
C MET A 210 11.50 -3.79 -22.19
N ASP A 211 12.74 -3.33 -22.34
CA ASP A 211 13.73 -3.98 -23.20
C ASP A 211 14.09 -5.40 -22.72
N GLN A 212 14.11 -5.62 -21.40
CA GLN A 212 14.34 -6.95 -20.82
C GLN A 212 13.15 -7.87 -21.06
N ILE A 213 11.93 -7.35 -20.92
CA ILE A 213 10.70 -8.10 -21.24
C ILE A 213 10.67 -8.51 -22.73
N ILE A 214 10.95 -7.57 -23.64
CA ILE A 214 11.00 -7.83 -25.09
C ILE A 214 12.06 -8.89 -25.40
N ARG A 215 13.25 -8.79 -24.78
CA ARG A 215 14.33 -9.76 -24.95
C ARG A 215 13.92 -11.15 -24.51
N TYR A 216 13.25 -11.27 -23.37
CA TYR A 216 12.75 -12.55 -22.86
C TYR A 216 11.66 -13.15 -23.75
N ILE A 217 10.67 -12.36 -24.19
CA ILE A 217 9.61 -12.84 -25.10
C ILE A 217 10.18 -13.31 -26.44
N SER A 218 11.30 -12.74 -26.89
CA SER A 218 11.97 -13.15 -28.14
C SER A 218 12.65 -14.51 -28.04
N ALA A 219 12.98 -14.96 -26.83
CA ALA A 219 13.61 -16.26 -26.55
C ALA A 219 13.21 -16.75 -25.15
N PRO A 220 11.94 -17.14 -24.94
CA PRO A 220 11.44 -17.51 -23.62
C PRO A 220 12.01 -18.87 -23.20
N PHE A 221 11.99 -19.16 -21.90
CA PHE A 221 12.41 -20.47 -21.42
C PHE A 221 11.42 -21.56 -21.86
N ASP A 222 10.12 -21.23 -21.88
CA ASP A 222 9.06 -22.03 -22.47
C ASP A 222 8.11 -21.16 -23.30
N ALA A 223 7.69 -21.64 -24.46
CA ALA A 223 6.83 -20.90 -25.37
C ALA A 223 5.50 -20.45 -24.73
N SER A 224 4.94 -21.23 -23.79
CA SER A 224 3.69 -20.90 -23.11
C SER A 224 3.80 -19.68 -22.18
N GLU A 225 5.00 -19.29 -21.75
CA GLU A 225 5.20 -18.12 -20.88
C GLU A 225 4.83 -16.82 -21.59
N THR A 226 4.94 -16.76 -22.92
CA THR A 226 4.59 -15.59 -23.73
C THR A 226 3.09 -15.30 -23.75
N ILE A 227 2.26 -16.25 -23.31
CA ILE A 227 0.82 -16.06 -23.11
C ILE A 227 0.61 -15.07 -21.95
N PHE A 228 1.42 -15.17 -20.90
CA PHE A 228 1.26 -14.41 -19.65
C PHE A 228 2.19 -13.19 -19.60
N ILE A 229 3.46 -13.37 -19.94
CA ILE A 229 4.47 -12.31 -19.98
C ILE A 229 4.32 -11.59 -21.32
N THR A 230 3.73 -10.41 -21.27
CA THR A 230 3.49 -9.55 -22.44
C THR A 230 4.12 -8.19 -22.20
N ALA A 231 4.55 -7.52 -23.27
CA ALA A 231 4.97 -6.13 -23.16
C ALA A 231 3.77 -5.31 -22.65
N PRO A 232 3.93 -4.49 -21.59
CA PRO A 232 2.87 -3.60 -21.14
C PRO A 232 2.40 -2.76 -22.34
N THR A 233 1.10 -2.80 -22.61
CA THR A 233 0.53 -1.87 -23.61
C THR A 233 0.69 -0.48 -23.02
N LEU A 234 1.40 0.41 -23.72
CA LEU A 234 1.40 1.84 -23.39
C LEU A 234 -0.06 2.30 -23.34
N GLN A 235 -0.59 2.50 -22.12
CA GLN A 235 -1.84 3.21 -21.88
C GLN A 235 -1.54 4.68 -21.65
#